data_AF-A0A2E6A984-F1
#
_entry.id   AF-A0A2E6A984-F1
#
_cell.length_a   1.000
_cell.length_b   1.000
_cell.length_c   1.000
_cell.angle_alpha   90.00
_cell.angle_beta   90.00
_cell.angle_gamma   90.00
#
_symmetry.space_group_name_H-M   'P 1'
#
loop_
_entity.id
_entity.type
_entity.pdbx_description
1 polymer ?
#
loop_
_entity_poly.entity_id
_entity_poly.type
_entity_poly.pdbx_seq_one_letter_code
_entity_poly.pdbx_strand_id
1 'polypeptide(L)'
;MDENQFQILATEVKASLDVLTLKMDDIKEKQEEVVTVVNRVEKSLYEPDLGLYARVRDLEQWKKSQSKIMVIVGSTTLSMAVYFVKTFVEFMMQ
;
A
#
# COMPACT_ATOMS: atom_id res chain seq x y z
N MET A 1 48.49 -18.56 -33.58
CA MET A 1 48.29 -17.23 -32.97
C MET A 1 49.65 -16.75 -32.55
N ASP A 2 50.06 -15.54 -32.96
CA ASP A 2 51.35 -14.97 -32.54
C ASP A 2 51.31 -14.65 -31.04
N GLU A 3 52.39 -14.92 -30.31
CA GLU A 3 52.52 -14.76 -28.84
C GLU A 3 52.07 -13.36 -28.39
N ASN A 4 52.38 -12.34 -29.20
CA ASN A 4 51.97 -10.95 -28.95
C ASN A 4 50.45 -10.74 -28.97
N GLN A 5 49.72 -11.43 -29.86
CA GLN A 5 48.26 -11.30 -29.95
C GLN A 5 47.57 -11.89 -28.72
N PHE A 6 48.14 -12.97 -28.15
CA PHE A 6 47.63 -13.56 -26.92
C PHE A 6 47.86 -12.63 -25.71
N GLN A 7 49.03 -11.99 -25.62
CA GLN A 7 49.34 -11.05 -24.53
C GLN A 7 48.46 -9.80 -24.57
N ILE A 8 48.17 -9.28 -25.76
CA ILE A 8 47.26 -8.13 -25.94
C ILE A 8 45.85 -8.50 -25.48
N LEU A 9 45.33 -9.65 -25.94
CA LEU A 9 44.00 -10.12 -25.55
C LEU A 9 43.88 -10.38 -24.04
N ALA A 10 44.91 -10.99 -23.44
CA ALA A 10 44.95 -11.24 -22.00
C ALA A 10 44.92 -9.92 -21.20
N THR A 11 45.61 -8.89 -21.69
CA THR A 11 45.63 -7.56 -21.07
C THR A 11 44.28 -6.87 -21.18
N GLU A 12 43.63 -6.95 -22.35
CA GLU A 12 42.31 -6.35 -22.58
C GLU A 12 41.21 -7.02 -21.76
N VAL A 13 41.24 -8.35 -21.66
CA VAL A 13 40.32 -9.12 -20.80
C VAL A 13 40.53 -8.76 -19.33
N LYS A 14 41.78 -8.66 -18.88
CA LYS A 14 42.08 -8.25 -17.50
C LYS A 14 41.55 -6.86 -17.20
N ALA A 15 41.81 -5.88 -18.07
CA ALA A 15 41.28 -4.53 -17.92
C ALA A 15 39.75 -4.51 -17.88
N SER A 16 39.10 -5.33 -18.71
CA SER A 16 37.64 -5.46 -18.72
C SER A 16 37.09 -6.07 -17.43
N LEU A 17 37.78 -7.07 -16.86
CA LEU A 17 37.42 -7.68 -15.57
C LEU A 17 37.63 -6.73 -14.40
N ASP A 18 38.67 -5.90 -14.43
CA ASP A 18 38.91 -4.88 -13.40
C ASP A 18 37.77 -3.85 -13.42
N VAL A 19 37.36 -3.38 -14.59
CA VAL A 19 36.20 -2.48 -14.75
C VAL A 19 34.90 -3.15 -14.30
N LEU A 20 34.71 -4.44 -14.59
CA LEU A 20 33.53 -5.18 -14.16
C LEU A 20 33.48 -5.31 -12.64
N THR A 21 34.63 -5.51 -12.00
CA THR A 21 34.76 -5.58 -10.54
C THR A 21 34.37 -4.25 -9.89
N LEU A 22 34.87 -3.13 -10.43
CA LEU A 22 34.49 -1.79 -9.95
C LEU A 22 32.99 -1.55 -10.06
N LYS A 23 32.38 -1.92 -11.19
CA LYS A 23 30.92 -1.80 -11.38
C LYS A 23 30.13 -2.72 -10.45
N MET A 24 30.66 -3.90 -10.10
CA MET A 24 30.01 -4.77 -9.11
C MET A 24 30.03 -4.16 -7.72
N ASP A 25 31.11 -3.48 -7.34
CA ASP A 25 31.18 -2.76 -6.07
C ASP A 25 30.17 -1.60 -6.03
N ASP A 26 30.05 -0.83 -7.12
CA ASP A 26 29.03 0.23 -7.24
C ASP A 26 27.59 -0.33 -7.11
N ILE A 27 27.32 -1.47 -7.76
CA ILE A 27 26.01 -2.14 -7.68
C ILE A 27 25.73 -2.59 -6.25
N LYS A 28 26.73 -3.14 -5.56
CA LYS A 28 26.58 -3.60 -4.18
C LYS A 28 26.24 -2.44 -3.24
N GLU A 29 26.93 -1.32 -3.37
CA GLU A 29 26.64 -0.11 -2.59
C GLU A 29 25.20 0.38 -2.84
N LYS A 30 24.77 0.42 -4.12
CA LYS A 30 23.39 0.80 -4.46
C LYS A 30 22.35 -0.19 -3.95
N GLN A 31 22.65 -1.48 -3.91
CA GLN A 31 21.75 -2.47 -3.33
C GLN A 31 21.61 -2.30 -1.81
N GLU A 32 22.67 -1.96 -1.10
CA GLU A 32 22.60 -1.64 0.33
C GLU A 32 21.74 -0.38 0.60
N GLU A 33 21.85 0.64 -0.26
CA GLU A 33 20.99 1.83 -0.23
C GLU A 33 19.52 1.46 -0.47
N VAL A 34 19.25 0.61 -1.48
CA VAL A 34 17.89 0.14 -1.80
C VAL A 34 17.28 -0.65 -0.65
N VAL A 35 18.04 -1.56 -0.01
CA VAL A 35 17.56 -2.32 1.16
C VAL A 35 17.16 -1.37 2.28
N THR A 36 17.95 -0.33 2.53
CA THR A 36 17.65 0.69 3.54
C THR A 36 16.35 1.45 3.22
N VAL A 37 16.14 1.80 1.96
CA VAL A 37 14.90 2.46 1.52
C VAL A 37 13.69 1.54 1.64
N VAL A 38 13.81 0.27 1.23
CA VAL A 38 12.73 -0.72 1.35
C VAL A 38 12.31 -0.91 2.79
N ASN A 39 13.27 -1.04 3.72
CA ASN A 39 12.99 -1.15 5.15
C ASN A 39 12.27 0.10 5.69
N ARG A 40 12.62 1.30 5.20
CA ARG A 40 11.93 2.53 5.57
C ARG A 40 10.50 2.56 5.06
N VAL A 41 10.27 2.14 3.81
CA VAL A 41 8.93 2.05 3.22
C VAL A 41 8.07 1.05 3.98
N GLU A 42 8.60 -0.13 4.27
CA GLU A 42 7.91 -1.14 5.10
C GLU A 42 7.49 -0.54 6.44
N LYS A 43 8.42 0.10 7.14
CA LYS A 43 8.12 0.76 8.42
C LYS A 43 6.99 1.80 8.28
N SER A 44 7.06 2.69 7.29
CA SER A 44 6.02 3.69 7.04
C SER A 44 4.66 3.09 6.64
N LEU A 45 4.62 1.85 6.14
CA LEU A 45 3.36 1.16 5.85
C LEU A 45 2.73 0.54 7.10
N TYR A 46 3.57 -0.01 7.99
CA TYR A 46 3.15 -0.79 9.16
C TYR A 46 3.18 -0.03 10.50
N GLU A 47 3.59 1.24 10.52
CA GLU A 47 3.47 2.08 11.72
C GLU A 47 2.03 2.07 12.24
N PRO A 48 1.80 1.71 13.51
CA PRO A 48 0.48 1.34 14.02
C PRO A 48 -0.55 2.48 14.00
N ASP A 49 -0.09 3.73 14.13
CA ASP A 49 -0.96 4.91 14.20
C ASP A 49 -0.92 5.76 12.93
N LEU A 50 0.22 5.81 12.24
CA LEU A 50 0.46 6.73 11.11
C LEU A 50 0.58 6.01 9.78
N GLY A 51 0.76 4.69 9.79
CA GLY A 51 1.01 3.89 8.61
C GLY A 51 -0.20 3.81 7.69
N LEU A 52 0.06 3.54 6.42
CA LEU A 52 -0.99 3.46 5.40
C LEU A 52 -2.05 2.40 5.76
N TYR A 53 -1.63 1.27 6.33
CA TYR A 53 -2.55 0.22 6.76
C TYR A 53 -3.51 0.72 7.86
N ALA A 54 -3.02 1.49 8.83
CA ALA A 54 -3.84 2.06 9.90
C ALA A 54 -4.94 2.95 9.32
N ARG A 55 -4.58 3.82 8.38
CA ARG A 55 -5.55 4.71 7.70
C ARG A 55 -6.59 3.95 6.90
N VAL A 56 -6.19 2.91 6.16
CA VAL A 56 -7.12 2.07 5.39
C VAL A 56 -8.07 1.34 6.34
N ARG A 57 -7.57 0.75 7.42
CA ARG A 57 -8.38 0.11 8.45
C ARG A 57 -9.40 1.09 9.05
N ASP A 58 -8.98 2.29 9.39
CA ASP A 58 -9.86 3.29 10.01
C ASP A 58 -10.97 3.74 9.04
N LEU A 59 -10.64 3.90 7.75
CA LEU A 59 -11.64 4.16 6.70
C LEU A 59 -12.64 3.00 6.54
N GLU A 60 -12.17 1.76 6.57
CA GLU A 60 -13.04 0.57 6.52
C GLU A 60 -13.95 0.48 7.74
N GLN A 61 -13.41 0.75 8.93
CA GLN A 61 -14.19 0.79 10.18
C GLN A 61 -15.24 1.90 10.14
N TRP A 62 -14.87 3.09 9.68
CA TRP A 62 -15.80 4.21 9.52
C TRP A 62 -16.92 3.86 8.54
N LYS A 63 -16.60 3.27 7.38
CA LYS A 63 -17.61 2.81 6.40
C LYS A 63 -18.54 1.76 7.00
N LYS A 64 -17.99 0.79 7.75
CA LYS A 64 -18.78 -0.24 8.43
C LYS A 64 -19.71 0.35 9.49
N SER A 65 -19.23 1.35 10.24
CA SER A 65 -20.03 2.08 11.23
C SER A 65 -21.17 2.87 10.56
N GLN A 66 -20.86 3.63 9.51
CA GLN A 66 -21.83 4.38 8.70
C GLN A 66 -22.94 3.48 8.15
N SER A 67 -22.59 2.30 7.61
CA SER A 67 -23.58 1.36 7.09
C SER A 67 -24.57 0.90 8.16
N LYS A 68 -24.09 0.59 9.38
CA LYS A 68 -24.96 0.24 10.51
C LYS A 68 -25.87 1.40 10.91
N ILE A 69 -25.31 2.61 10.99
CA ILE A 69 -26.07 3.81 11.35
C ILE A 69 -27.16 4.08 10.32
N MET A 70 -26.86 3.97 9.01
CA MET A 70 -27.86 4.15 7.95
C MET A 70 -29.03 3.19 8.07
N VAL A 71 -28.78 1.91 8.38
CA VAL A 71 -29.86 0.93 8.58
C VAL A 71 -30.74 1.29 9.77
N ILE A 72 -30.13 1.72 10.89
CA ILE A 72 -30.87 2.14 12.09
C ILE A 72 -31.74 3.37 11.78
N VAL A 73 -31.16 4.40 11.15
CA VAL A 73 -31.89 5.63 10.79
C VAL A 73 -33.00 5.33 9.79
N GLY A 74 -32.73 4.49 8.78
CA GLY A 74 -33.71 4.09 7.78
C GLY A 74 -34.90 3.34 8.38
N SER A 75 -34.62 2.34 9.23
CA SER A 75 -35.67 1.57 9.91
C SER A 75 -36.50 2.42 10.89
N THR A 76 -35.86 3.36 11.58
CA THR A 76 -36.53 4.28 12.51
C THR A 76 -37.47 5.22 11.76
N THR A 77 -36.98 5.83 10.67
CA THR A 77 -37.78 6.73 9.82
C THR A 77 -38.98 6.01 9.22
N LEU A 78 -38.77 4.79 8.71
CA LEU A 78 -39.86 3.98 8.15
C LEU A 78 -40.91 3.62 9.20
N SER A 79 -40.48 3.21 10.40
CA SER A 79 -41.39 2.86 11.50
C SER A 79 -42.24 4.06 11.92
N MET A 80 -41.64 5.25 11.98
CA MET A 80 -42.35 6.49 12.32
C MET A 80 -43.35 6.88 11.24
N ALA A 81 -43.01 6.72 9.96
CA ALA A 81 -43.93 6.96 8.85
C ALA A 81 -45.16 6.02 8.90
N VAL A 82 -44.93 4.73 9.18
CA VAL A 82 -46.01 3.74 9.35
C VAL A 82 -46.93 4.12 10.51
N TYR A 83 -46.35 4.50 11.66
CA TYR A 83 -47.13 4.93 12.82
C TYR A 83 -47.98 6.18 12.52
N PHE A 84 -47.41 7.16 11.82
CA PHE A 84 -48.12 8.37 11.42
C PHE A 84 -49.32 8.07 10.51
N VAL A 85 -49.11 7.25 9.47
CA VAL A 85 -50.19 6.84 8.56
C VAL A 85 -51.30 6.11 9.30
N LYS A 86 -50.93 5.17 10.18
CA LYS A 86 -51.92 4.45 11.01
C LYS A 86 -52.76 5.43 11.83
N THR A 87 -52.12 6.35 12.55
CA THR A 87 -52.80 7.35 13.39
C THR A 87 -53.72 8.25 12.58
N PHE A 88 -53.28 8.66 11.37
CA PHE A 88 -54.08 9.48 10.48
C PHE A 88 -55.33 8.75 9.96
N VAL A 89 -55.20 7.47 9.59
CA VAL A 89 -56.34 6.66 9.14
C VAL A 89 -57.35 6.43 10.28
N GLU A 90 -56.88 6.15 11.50
CA GLU A 90 -57.74 6.03 12.67
C GLU A 90 -58.52 7.32 12.94
N PHE A 91 -57.88 8.49 12.83
CA PHE A 91 -58.54 9.79 12.94
C PHE A 91 -59.62 10.02 11.87
N MET A 92 -59.39 9.60 10.63
CA MET A 92 -60.36 9.75 9.53
C MET A 92 -61.57 8.80 9.62
N MET A 93 -61.42 7.67 10.33
CA MET A 93 -62.50 6.68 10.52
C MET A 93 -63.32 6.93 11.79
N GLN A 94 -62.91 7.88 12.63
CA GLN A 94 -63.61 8.30 13.85
C GLN A 94 -64.64 9.39 13.57
#